data_AF-A0A7W9KGZ8-F1
#
_entry.id   AF-A0A7W9KGZ8-F1
#
_cell.length_a   1.000
_cell.length_b   1.000
_cell.length_c   1.000
_cell.angle_alpha   90.00
_cell.angle_beta   90.00
_cell.angle_gamma   90.00
#
_symmetry.space_group_name_H-M   'P 1'
#
loop_
_entity.id
_entity.type
_entity.pdbx_description
1 polymer ?
#
loop_
_entity_poly.entity_id
_entity_poly.type
_entity_poly.pdbx_seq_one_letter_code
_entity_poly.pdbx_strand_id
1 'polypeptide(L)'
;MARDTGFPRADAENDFLRARRGQVLSRLAAWLRREPDDVNIMLPYGEVVDALGYLGERRLGMRVIPLDSIVGSVDRTRDFDRRFRPTSARVRERWERLALAQRRGEAVPPIEVYRVGELHFVQDGHHRVSVAHALGLDVIEAYVTEVRTRLSAHGIRYRGDLIVKDHRRLFLERVPLAGAARAAIVVGDPLDYARLGEHVEAWGFRLMQDENTFLDRSVIARRWYAEEYLPVVAMLRAADLLDGRTETETYLRVAGERYRLMRTHRWDDDVIAALRSARDLG
;
A
#
# COMPACT_ATOMS: atom_id res chain seq x y z
N MET A 1 -11.71 19.26 -23.66
CA MET A 1 -10.84 19.45 -24.83
C MET A 1 -10.04 20.72 -24.64
N ALA A 2 -8.71 20.63 -24.71
CA ALA A 2 -7.86 21.82 -24.77
C ALA A 2 -8.23 22.59 -26.04
N ARG A 3 -8.55 23.89 -25.91
CA ARG A 3 -8.70 24.75 -27.08
C ARG A 3 -7.30 25.04 -27.57
N ASP A 4 -6.95 24.44 -28.71
CA ASP A 4 -5.70 24.72 -29.40
C ASP A 4 -5.91 26.00 -30.21
N THR A 5 -5.27 27.09 -29.80
CA THR A 5 -5.41 28.39 -30.46
C THR A 5 -4.56 28.51 -31.72
N GLY A 6 -3.71 27.50 -31.98
CA GLY A 6 -2.74 27.50 -33.08
C GLY A 6 -1.49 28.30 -32.76
N PHE A 7 -1.36 28.84 -31.55
CA PHE A 7 -0.22 29.62 -31.08
C PHE A 7 0.45 28.88 -29.91
N PRO A 8 1.49 28.06 -30.17
CA PRO A 8 2.05 27.14 -29.17
C PRO A 8 2.46 27.80 -27.85
N ARG A 9 2.87 29.06 -27.88
CA ARG A 9 3.22 29.83 -26.68
C ARG A 9 2.01 30.20 -25.84
N ALA A 10 0.94 30.69 -26.47
CA ALA A 10 -0.29 31.03 -25.78
C ALA A 10 -1.00 29.77 -25.27
N ASP A 11 -0.92 28.66 -26.01
CA ASP A 11 -1.47 27.37 -25.60
C ASP A 11 -0.73 26.80 -24.39
N ALA A 12 0.61 26.87 -24.37
CA ALA A 12 1.41 26.48 -23.21
C ALA A 12 1.08 27.31 -21.96
N GLU A 13 0.92 28.63 -22.11
CA GLU A 13 0.53 29.50 -20.99
C GLU A 13 -0.86 29.14 -20.45
N ASN A 14 -1.83 28.92 -21.34
CA ASN A 14 -3.20 28.55 -20.98
C ASN A 14 -3.26 27.19 -20.28
N ASP A 15 -2.45 26.23 -20.71
CA ASP A 15 -2.40 24.90 -20.09
C ASP A 15 -1.80 24.97 -18.68
N PHE A 16 -0.78 25.80 -18.45
CA PHE A 16 -0.25 26.03 -17.10
C PHE A 16 -1.35 26.60 -16.17
N LEU A 17 -2.07 27.62 -16.64
CA LEU A 17 -3.17 28.22 -15.88
C LEU A 17 -4.32 27.22 -15.65
N ARG A 18 -4.58 26.32 -16.61
CA ARG A 18 -5.58 25.24 -16.45
C ARG A 18 -5.15 24.21 -15.42
N ALA A 19 -3.89 23.77 -15.46
CA ALA A 19 -3.32 22.83 -14.50
C ALA A 19 -3.35 23.40 -13.06
N ARG A 20 -2.98 24.67 -12.90
CA ARG A 20 -3.07 25.40 -11.61
C ARG A 20 -4.51 25.52 -11.10
N ARG A 21 -5.47 25.88 -11.96
CA ARG A 21 -6.89 25.92 -11.58
C ARG A 21 -7.39 24.55 -11.15
N GLY A 22 -7.01 23.48 -11.85
CA GLY A 22 -7.34 22.11 -11.48
C GLY A 22 -6.78 21.72 -10.11
N GLN A 23 -5.56 22.15 -9.77
CA GLN A 23 -4.94 21.94 -8.46
C GLN A 23 -5.71 22.65 -7.33
N VAL A 24 -6.12 23.91 -7.54
CA VAL A 24 -6.92 24.68 -6.57
C VAL A 24 -8.28 24.01 -6.33
N LEU A 25 -8.97 23.61 -7.40
CA LEU A 25 -10.25 22.92 -7.31
C LEU A 25 -10.14 21.57 -6.60
N SER A 26 -9.05 20.82 -6.82
CA SER A 26 -8.79 19.55 -6.14
C SER A 26 -8.64 19.73 -4.63
N ARG A 27 -7.95 20.79 -4.19
CA ARG A 27 -7.82 21.12 -2.76
C ARG A 27 -9.17 21.47 -2.14
N LEU A 28 -9.98 22.28 -2.81
CA LEU A 28 -11.32 22.64 -2.33
C LEU A 28 -12.23 21.41 -2.24
N ALA A 29 -12.19 20.53 -3.24
CA ALA A 29 -12.96 19.30 -3.24
C ALA A 29 -12.57 18.35 -2.10
N ALA A 30 -11.26 18.17 -1.85
CA ALA A 30 -10.78 17.35 -0.75
C ALA A 30 -11.20 17.90 0.62
N TRP A 31 -11.11 19.23 0.80
CA TRP A 31 -11.58 19.90 2.01
C TRP A 31 -13.09 19.68 2.23
N LEU A 32 -13.91 19.84 1.20
CA LEU A 32 -15.36 19.59 1.26
C LEU A 32 -15.68 18.12 1.59
N ARG A 33 -14.90 17.18 1.05
CA ARG A 33 -15.07 15.74 1.28
C ARG A 33 -14.53 15.25 2.62
N ARG A 34 -13.88 16.13 3.41
CA ARG A 34 -13.15 15.76 4.64
C ARG A 34 -12.17 14.62 4.39
N GLU A 35 -11.59 14.56 3.20
CA GLU A 35 -10.54 13.59 2.89
C GLU A 35 -9.29 13.95 3.71
N PRO A 36 -8.56 12.97 4.27
CA PRO A 36 -7.35 13.27 5.04
C PRO A 36 -6.30 13.97 4.16
N ASP A 37 -5.50 14.85 4.77
CA ASP A 37 -4.53 15.70 4.06
C ASP A 37 -3.49 14.91 3.25
N ASP A 38 -3.27 13.64 3.57
CA ASP A 38 -2.30 12.76 2.89
C ASP A 38 -2.76 12.30 1.49
N VAL A 39 -4.06 12.35 1.19
CA VAL A 39 -4.64 11.88 -0.09
C VAL A 39 -4.16 12.72 -1.29
N ASN A 40 -3.92 14.02 -1.09
CA ASN A 40 -3.44 14.92 -2.14
C ASN A 40 -1.90 15.00 -2.24
N ILE A 41 -1.18 14.31 -1.36
CA ILE A 41 0.28 14.31 -1.32
C ILE A 41 0.80 13.15 -2.18
N MET A 42 1.86 13.40 -2.94
CA MET A 42 2.57 12.34 -3.65
C MET A 42 3.06 11.26 -2.69
N LEU A 43 2.95 10.00 -3.09
CA LEU A 43 3.53 8.90 -2.31
C LEU A 43 5.06 9.03 -2.29
N PRO A 44 5.69 9.09 -1.11
CA PRO A 44 7.15 9.11 -1.02
C PRO A 44 7.70 7.72 -1.29
N TYR A 45 8.61 7.61 -2.26
CA TYR A 45 9.27 6.35 -2.61
C TYR A 45 9.88 5.63 -1.39
N GLY A 46 10.62 6.35 -0.55
CA GLY A 46 11.29 5.78 0.63
C GLY A 46 10.31 5.11 1.59
N GLU A 47 9.23 5.81 1.96
CA GLU A 47 8.19 5.27 2.85
C GLU A 47 7.53 4.01 2.28
N VAL A 48 7.35 3.95 0.95
CA VAL A 48 6.78 2.76 0.27
C VAL A 48 7.75 1.58 0.31
N VAL A 49 9.03 1.80 0.01
CA VAL A 49 10.04 0.74 0.00
C VAL A 49 10.27 0.21 1.42
N ASP A 50 10.32 1.08 2.43
CA ASP A 50 10.49 0.70 3.82
C ASP A 50 9.32 -0.15 4.34
N ALA A 51 8.09 0.27 4.02
CA ALA A 51 6.88 -0.47 4.39
C ALA A 51 6.82 -1.86 3.71
N LEU A 52 7.26 -1.96 2.45
CA LEU A 52 7.20 -3.21 1.68
C LEU A 52 8.42 -4.13 1.86
N GLY A 53 9.52 -3.60 2.40
CA GLY A 53 10.78 -4.31 2.65
C GLY A 53 11.61 -4.51 1.39
N TYR A 54 12.66 -3.72 1.22
CA TYR A 54 13.60 -3.79 0.10
C TYR A 54 14.30 -5.15 -0.02
N LEU A 55 14.43 -5.68 -1.24
CA LEU A 55 15.19 -6.90 -1.55
C LEU A 55 16.30 -6.69 -2.58
N GLY A 56 16.23 -5.64 -3.40
CA GLY A 56 17.20 -5.37 -4.45
C GLY A 56 16.62 -4.54 -5.59
N GLU A 57 17.48 -4.11 -6.50
CA GLU A 57 17.11 -3.32 -7.68
C GLU A 57 17.67 -3.90 -8.98
N ARG A 58 17.01 -3.60 -10.10
CA ARG A 58 17.40 -4.03 -11.44
C ARG A 58 17.08 -2.96 -12.47
N ARG A 59 18.06 -2.51 -13.24
CA ARG A 59 17.84 -1.56 -14.33
C ARG A 59 17.17 -2.26 -15.53
N LEU A 60 16.00 -1.77 -15.93
CA LEU A 60 15.22 -2.30 -17.05
C LEU A 60 15.46 -1.55 -18.37
N GLY A 61 16.17 -0.41 -18.30
CA GLY A 61 16.44 0.45 -19.45
C GLY A 61 15.25 1.34 -19.82
N MET A 62 15.23 1.80 -21.07
CA MET A 62 14.17 2.66 -21.59
C MET A 62 12.88 1.86 -21.84
N ARG A 63 11.75 2.38 -21.36
CA ARG A 63 10.41 1.80 -21.53
C ARG A 63 9.38 2.92 -21.71
N VAL A 64 8.31 2.61 -22.44
CA VAL A 64 7.10 3.42 -22.45
C VAL A 64 6.21 2.94 -21.30
N ILE A 65 5.83 3.84 -20.40
CA ILE A 65 5.02 3.52 -19.22
C ILE A 65 3.70 4.30 -19.21
N PRO A 66 2.62 3.75 -18.61
CA PRO A 66 1.37 4.49 -18.43
C PRO A 66 1.56 5.65 -17.45
N LEU A 67 1.05 6.84 -17.78
CA LEU A 67 1.11 8.00 -16.89
C LEU A 67 0.34 7.76 -15.57
N ASP A 68 -0.77 7.04 -15.62
CA ASP A 68 -1.58 6.71 -14.44
C ASP A 68 -0.88 5.77 -13.44
N SER A 69 0.20 5.10 -13.87
CA SER A 69 1.02 4.29 -12.98
C SER A 69 2.02 5.12 -12.16
N ILE A 70 2.20 6.41 -12.49
CA ILE A 70 3.09 7.33 -11.78
C ILE A 70 2.35 7.92 -10.58
N VAL A 71 2.67 7.44 -9.38
CA VAL A 71 1.92 7.75 -8.15
C VAL A 71 2.69 8.60 -7.16
N GLY A 72 3.98 8.82 -7.40
CA GLY A 72 4.85 9.38 -6.39
C GLY A 72 6.19 9.87 -6.93
N SER A 73 7.04 10.25 -5.98
CA SER A 73 8.34 10.85 -6.24
C SER A 73 9.38 10.29 -5.28
N VAL A 74 10.61 10.18 -5.75
CA VAL A 74 11.78 9.92 -4.90
C VAL A 74 12.10 11.14 -4.05
N ASP A 75 12.06 12.31 -4.69
CA ASP A 75 12.29 13.58 -4.00
C ASP A 75 11.03 14.06 -3.28
N ARG A 76 11.22 14.65 -2.10
CA ARG A 76 10.16 15.37 -1.36
C ARG A 76 9.88 16.74 -1.97
N THR A 77 9.60 16.81 -3.27
CA THR A 77 9.27 18.07 -3.92
C THR A 77 7.86 18.53 -3.53
N ARG A 78 7.73 19.81 -3.19
CA ARG A 78 6.44 20.45 -2.88
C ARG A 78 5.85 21.22 -4.06
N ASP A 79 6.56 21.24 -5.19
CA ASP A 79 6.19 22.01 -6.38
C ASP A 79 5.03 21.40 -7.17
N PHE A 80 4.65 20.16 -6.86
CA PHE A 80 3.63 19.40 -7.55
C PHE A 80 2.70 18.66 -6.58
N ASP A 81 1.42 18.54 -6.93
CA ASP A 81 0.45 17.70 -6.20
C ASP A 81 0.53 16.24 -6.67
N ARG A 82 -0.25 15.34 -6.04
CA ARG A 82 -0.30 13.92 -6.41
C ARG A 82 -0.50 13.64 -7.91
N ARG A 83 -1.22 14.50 -8.65
CA ARG A 83 -1.45 14.37 -10.09
C ARG A 83 -0.43 15.15 -10.92
N PHE A 84 0.71 15.46 -10.32
CA PHE A 84 1.79 16.26 -10.90
C PHE A 84 1.32 17.65 -11.36
N ARG A 85 0.27 18.24 -10.76
CA ARG A 85 -0.16 19.61 -11.11
C ARG A 85 0.70 20.63 -10.36
N PRO A 86 1.13 21.73 -11.00
CA PRO A 86 1.93 22.76 -10.35
C PRO A 86 1.23 23.40 -9.14
N THR A 87 1.90 23.38 -7.98
CA THR A 87 1.41 23.99 -6.73
C THR A 87 1.93 25.43 -6.54
N SER A 88 2.98 25.80 -7.29
CA SER A 88 3.64 27.10 -7.22
C SER A 88 3.80 27.73 -8.60
N ALA A 89 3.82 29.07 -8.66
CA ALA A 89 4.13 29.80 -9.90
C ALA A 89 5.62 29.73 -10.26
N ARG A 90 6.50 29.35 -9.32
CA ARG A 90 7.96 29.28 -9.54
C ARG A 90 8.36 28.32 -10.66
N VAL A 91 7.58 27.26 -10.88
CA VAL A 91 7.86 26.27 -11.94
C VAL A 91 7.36 26.69 -13.32
N ARG A 92 6.62 27.81 -13.42
CA ARG A 92 5.93 28.25 -14.65
C ARG A 92 6.85 28.34 -15.86
N GLU A 93 7.96 29.07 -15.74
CA GLU A 93 8.84 29.33 -16.87
C GLU A 93 9.42 28.04 -17.46
N ARG A 94 9.94 27.15 -16.60
CA ARG A 94 10.47 25.84 -17.03
C ARG A 94 9.37 24.94 -17.59
N TRP A 95 8.18 24.99 -16.99
CA TRP A 95 7.03 24.20 -17.42
C TRP A 95 6.55 24.62 -18.82
N GLU A 96 6.35 25.92 -19.06
CA GLU A 96 5.90 26.46 -20.35
C GLU A 96 6.92 26.19 -21.46
N ARG A 97 8.23 26.28 -21.14
CA ARG A 97 9.30 25.93 -22.09
C ARG A 97 9.22 24.47 -22.53
N LEU A 98 9.00 23.55 -21.59
CA LEU A 98 8.85 22.13 -21.88
C LEU A 98 7.55 21.82 -22.64
N ALA A 99 6.44 22.45 -22.26
CA ALA A 99 5.17 22.31 -22.97
C ALA A 99 5.28 22.79 -24.42
N LEU A 100 5.98 23.89 -24.66
CA LEU A 100 6.22 24.42 -25.99
C LEU A 100 7.11 23.49 -26.82
N ALA A 101 8.19 22.95 -26.25
CA ALA A 101 9.04 21.96 -26.92
C ALA A 101 8.24 20.72 -27.34
N GLN A 102 7.43 20.16 -26.42
CA GLN A 102 6.58 19.00 -26.69
C GLN A 102 5.57 19.28 -27.82
N ARG A 103 4.92 20.46 -27.80
CA ARG A 103 3.96 20.88 -28.84
C ARG A 103 4.60 21.09 -30.21
N ARG A 104 5.88 21.44 -30.26
CA ARG A 104 6.66 21.58 -31.50
C ARG A 104 7.16 20.25 -32.05
N GLY A 105 6.89 19.13 -31.37
CA GLY A 105 7.43 17.82 -31.73
C GLY A 105 8.94 17.71 -31.53
N GLU A 106 9.52 18.58 -30.69
CA GLU A 106 10.93 18.50 -30.33
C GLU A 106 11.15 17.23 -29.48
N ALA A 107 12.31 16.59 -29.66
CA ALA A 107 12.67 15.42 -28.87
C ALA A 107 12.85 15.82 -27.40
N VAL A 108 11.91 15.41 -26.55
CA VAL A 108 11.98 15.61 -25.10
C VAL A 108 12.67 14.40 -24.48
N PRO A 109 13.74 14.57 -23.68
CA PRO A 109 14.43 13.43 -23.10
C PRO A 109 13.50 12.59 -22.20
N PRO A 110 13.69 11.27 -22.12
CA PRO A 110 12.94 10.41 -21.21
C PRO A 110 13.07 10.83 -19.74
N ILE A 111 12.06 10.50 -18.94
CA ILE A 111 12.11 10.68 -17.47
C ILE A 111 12.91 9.55 -16.81
N GLU A 112 13.27 9.71 -15.54
CA GLU A 112 13.88 8.63 -14.74
C GLU A 112 12.94 8.22 -13.61
N VAL A 113 12.67 6.92 -13.50
CA VAL A 113 11.72 6.39 -12.51
C VAL A 113 12.22 5.13 -11.83
N TYR A 114 11.82 4.97 -10.57
CA TYR A 114 11.82 3.68 -9.90
C TYR A 114 10.44 3.01 -10.04
N ARG A 115 10.42 1.71 -10.29
CA ARG A 115 9.21 0.88 -10.34
C ARG A 115 9.14 -0.05 -9.14
N VAL A 116 8.05 0.01 -8.37
CA VAL A 116 7.75 -0.90 -7.25
C VAL A 116 6.42 -1.60 -7.56
N GLY A 117 6.47 -2.86 -8.00
CA GLY A 117 5.28 -3.55 -8.52
C GLY A 117 4.70 -2.80 -9.73
N GLU A 118 3.45 -2.34 -9.64
CA GLU A 118 2.80 -1.54 -10.71
C GLU A 118 2.93 -0.03 -10.52
N LEU A 119 3.63 0.41 -9.48
CA LEU A 119 3.74 1.82 -9.11
C LEU A 119 5.06 2.39 -9.63
N HIS A 120 5.02 3.59 -10.20
CA HIS A 120 6.20 4.34 -10.63
C HIS A 120 6.41 5.60 -9.79
N PHE A 121 7.66 5.85 -9.44
CA PHE A 121 8.12 6.98 -8.64
C PHE A 121 9.13 7.78 -9.43
N VAL A 122 8.85 9.06 -9.65
CA VAL A 122 9.72 9.94 -10.42
C VAL A 122 10.97 10.27 -9.62
N GLN A 123 12.12 9.91 -10.18
CA GLN A 123 13.43 10.35 -9.71
C GLN A 123 13.78 11.69 -10.37
N ASP A 124 13.64 11.78 -11.70
CA ASP A 124 13.83 13.02 -12.45
C ASP A 124 12.75 13.18 -13.53
N GLY A 125 12.37 14.44 -13.80
CA GLY A 125 11.43 14.79 -14.87
C GLY A 125 10.00 15.14 -14.44
N HIS A 126 9.77 15.59 -13.20
CA HIS A 126 8.42 15.97 -12.71
C HIS A 126 7.70 16.97 -13.62
N HIS A 127 8.43 17.94 -14.19
CA HIS A 127 7.84 18.91 -15.11
C HIS A 127 7.35 18.24 -16.41
N ARG A 128 8.08 17.24 -16.93
CA ARG A 128 7.69 16.49 -18.13
C ARG A 128 6.45 15.65 -17.88
N VAL A 129 6.36 14.99 -16.72
CA VAL A 129 5.15 14.27 -16.29
C VAL A 129 3.96 15.23 -16.17
N SER A 130 4.17 16.38 -15.57
CA SER A 130 3.15 17.44 -15.43
C SER A 130 2.63 17.93 -16.79
N VAL A 131 3.54 18.21 -17.73
CA VAL A 131 3.21 18.62 -19.10
C VAL A 131 2.45 17.51 -19.83
N ALA A 132 2.93 16.27 -19.75
CA ALA A 132 2.28 15.12 -20.40
C ALA A 132 0.83 14.93 -19.92
N HIS A 133 0.57 15.07 -18.61
CA HIS A 133 -0.79 15.08 -18.08
C HIS A 133 -1.64 16.26 -18.58
N ALA A 134 -1.07 17.47 -18.66
CA ALA A 134 -1.80 18.65 -19.12
C ALA A 134 -2.18 18.56 -20.61
N LEU A 135 -1.33 17.91 -21.41
CA LEU A 135 -1.59 17.61 -22.83
C LEU A 135 -2.53 16.40 -23.03
N GLY A 136 -2.87 15.67 -21.96
CA GLY A 136 -3.77 14.52 -22.03
C GLY A 136 -3.14 13.31 -22.72
N LEU A 137 -1.83 13.13 -22.59
CA LEU A 137 -1.16 11.91 -23.03
C LEU A 137 -1.51 10.75 -22.07
N ASP A 138 -1.47 9.52 -22.58
CA ASP A 138 -1.71 8.30 -21.78
C ASP A 138 -0.41 7.64 -21.32
N VAL A 139 0.69 7.86 -22.06
CA VAL A 139 1.98 7.20 -21.85
C VAL A 139 3.15 8.19 -21.93
N ILE A 140 4.29 7.81 -21.34
CA ILE A 140 5.53 8.59 -21.38
C ILE A 140 6.75 7.67 -21.43
N GLU A 141 7.82 8.11 -22.09
CA GLU A 141 9.11 7.40 -22.12
C GLU A 141 9.90 7.62 -20.84
N ALA A 142 10.41 6.53 -20.26
CA ALA A 142 11.14 6.54 -19.00
C ALA A 142 12.31 5.55 -19.01
N TYR A 143 13.42 5.92 -18.38
CA TYR A 143 14.40 4.95 -17.89
C TYR A 143 13.91 4.37 -16.57
N VAL A 144 13.69 3.05 -16.56
CA VAL A 144 13.06 2.36 -15.43
C VAL A 144 14.10 1.55 -14.65
N THR A 145 14.16 1.78 -13.34
CA THR A 145 14.85 0.91 -12.38
C THR A 145 13.81 0.17 -11.55
N GLU A 146 13.72 -1.14 -11.69
CA GLU A 146 12.80 -1.97 -10.92
C GLU A 146 13.35 -2.25 -9.52
N VAL A 147 12.50 -2.08 -8.51
CA VAL A 147 12.81 -2.30 -7.10
C VAL A 147 11.96 -3.47 -6.62
N ARG A 148 12.64 -4.52 -6.17
CA ARG A 148 12.01 -5.74 -5.66
C ARG A 148 11.76 -5.60 -4.18
N THR A 149 10.55 -5.91 -3.75
CA THR A 149 10.11 -5.81 -2.35
C THR A 149 9.57 -7.15 -1.83
N ARG A 150 9.58 -7.33 -0.50
CA ARG A 150 9.12 -8.55 0.19
C ARG A 150 7.60 -8.69 0.16
N LEU A 151 6.90 -7.56 0.22
CA LEU A 151 5.46 -7.46 0.05
C LEU A 151 5.10 -6.90 -1.32
N SER A 152 3.91 -7.27 -1.82
CA SER A 152 3.35 -6.68 -3.04
C SER A 152 2.85 -5.26 -2.78
N ALA A 153 3.18 -4.36 -3.71
CA ALA A 153 2.69 -2.98 -3.75
C ALA A 153 1.21 -2.86 -4.15
N HIS A 154 0.56 -3.97 -4.53
CA HIS A 154 -0.84 -3.98 -4.90
C HIS A 154 -1.73 -3.43 -3.78
N GLY A 155 -2.69 -2.57 -4.15
CA GLY A 155 -3.64 -1.94 -3.24
C GLY A 155 -3.14 -0.66 -2.55
N ILE A 156 -1.87 -0.27 -2.72
CA ILE A 156 -1.38 1.01 -2.18
C ILE A 156 -1.94 2.15 -3.01
N ARG A 157 -2.74 3.00 -2.38
CA ARG A 157 -3.28 4.22 -3.00
C ARG A 157 -2.81 5.44 -2.23
N TYR A 158 -2.85 5.45 -0.91
CA TYR A 158 -2.49 6.60 -0.06
C TYR A 158 -1.50 6.18 1.03
N ARG A 159 -0.94 7.15 1.77
CA ARG A 159 0.07 6.86 2.80
C ARG A 159 -0.49 5.96 3.91
N GLY A 160 -1.77 6.14 4.27
CA GLY A 160 -2.45 5.25 5.22
C GLY A 160 -2.37 3.75 4.89
N ASP A 161 -2.34 3.37 3.60
CA ASP A 161 -2.20 1.96 3.20
C ASP A 161 -0.81 1.38 3.56
N LEU A 162 0.20 2.24 3.73
CA LEU A 162 1.55 1.82 4.09
C LEU A 162 1.63 1.30 5.52
N ILE A 163 0.79 1.82 6.43
CA ILE A 163 0.76 1.40 7.83
C ILE A 163 0.36 -0.09 7.92
N VAL A 164 -0.71 -0.47 7.21
CA VAL A 164 -1.18 -1.87 7.14
C VAL A 164 -0.09 -2.77 6.54
N LYS A 165 0.57 -2.32 5.46
CA LYS A 165 1.64 -3.09 4.81
C LYS A 165 2.84 -3.27 5.73
N ASP A 166 3.26 -2.22 6.43
CA ASP A 166 4.38 -2.25 7.36
C ASP A 166 4.12 -3.22 8.52
N HIS A 167 2.95 -3.14 9.17
CA HIS A 167 2.60 -4.06 10.24
C HIS A 167 2.52 -5.51 9.75
N ARG A 168 1.98 -5.73 8.55
CA ARG A 168 1.97 -7.06 7.92
C ARG A 168 3.39 -7.56 7.63
N ARG A 169 4.32 -6.69 7.21
CA ARG A 169 5.72 -7.05 6.96
C ARG A 169 6.37 -7.50 8.26
N LEU A 170 6.26 -6.70 9.32
CA LEU A 170 6.80 -7.00 10.65
C LEU A 170 6.24 -8.32 11.19
N PHE A 171 4.94 -8.56 11.01
CA PHE A 171 4.33 -9.85 11.35
C PHE A 171 4.97 -11.01 10.59
N LEU A 172 5.16 -10.90 9.27
CA LEU A 172 5.76 -11.97 8.46
C LEU A 172 7.27 -12.19 8.71
N GLU A 173 7.96 -11.21 9.30
CA GLU A 173 9.34 -11.39 9.78
C GLU A 173 9.40 -12.17 11.10
N ARG A 174 8.37 -12.05 11.93
CA ARG A 174 8.20 -12.79 13.19
C ARG A 174 7.63 -14.18 12.95
N VAL A 175 6.65 -14.29 12.06
CA VAL A 175 5.90 -15.51 11.73
C VAL A 175 6.02 -15.76 10.22
N PRO A 176 7.07 -16.48 9.76
CA PRO A 176 7.41 -16.60 8.34
C PRO A 176 6.49 -17.57 7.59
N LEU A 177 5.23 -17.18 7.41
CA LEU A 177 4.25 -17.93 6.63
C LEU A 177 4.54 -17.84 5.13
N ALA A 178 4.23 -18.92 4.41
CA ALA A 178 4.37 -19.04 2.97
C ALA A 178 3.09 -19.57 2.30
N GLY A 179 3.01 -19.42 0.98
CA GLY A 179 1.93 -19.97 0.17
C GLY A 179 0.52 -19.59 0.64
N ALA A 180 -0.36 -20.61 0.72
CA ALA A 180 -1.75 -20.44 1.14
C ALA A 180 -1.87 -19.89 2.57
N ALA A 181 -0.98 -20.27 3.49
CA ALA A 181 -1.00 -19.78 4.86
C ALA A 181 -0.80 -18.26 4.90
N ARG A 182 0.19 -17.75 4.16
CA ARG A 182 0.42 -16.30 4.05
C ARG A 182 -0.75 -15.56 3.42
N ALA A 183 -1.44 -16.18 2.46
CA ALA A 183 -2.57 -15.58 1.77
C ALA A 183 -3.83 -15.53 2.65
N ALA A 184 -4.03 -16.53 3.52
CA ALA A 184 -5.16 -16.62 4.43
C ALA A 184 -5.11 -15.58 5.56
N ILE A 185 -3.91 -15.17 5.99
CA ILE A 185 -3.74 -14.21 7.09
C ILE A 185 -3.87 -12.76 6.59
N VAL A 186 -5.09 -12.23 6.69
CA VAL A 186 -5.46 -10.86 6.31
C VAL A 186 -6.25 -10.25 7.47
N VAL A 187 -5.85 -9.05 7.91
CA VAL A 187 -6.60 -8.25 8.90
C VAL A 187 -6.74 -6.82 8.39
N GLY A 188 -7.81 -6.14 8.79
CA GLY A 188 -8.07 -4.74 8.44
C GLY A 188 -7.36 -3.75 9.35
N ASP A 189 -7.32 -4.01 10.66
CA ASP A 189 -6.61 -3.19 11.64
C ASP A 189 -5.10 -3.55 11.65
N PRO A 190 -4.19 -2.59 11.36
CA PRO A 190 -2.75 -2.83 11.45
C PRO A 190 -2.31 -3.43 12.79
N LEU A 191 -2.88 -2.99 13.92
CA LEU A 191 -2.45 -3.42 15.25
C LEU A 191 -2.73 -4.91 15.50
N ASP A 192 -3.70 -5.48 14.80
CA ASP A 192 -4.03 -6.90 14.93
C ASP A 192 -2.94 -7.80 14.34
N TYR A 193 -2.12 -7.33 13.40
CA TYR A 193 -0.92 -8.06 12.97
C TYR A 193 0.11 -8.19 14.10
N ALA A 194 0.29 -7.15 14.92
CA ALA A 194 1.21 -7.20 16.05
C ALA A 194 0.70 -8.17 17.13
N ARG A 195 -0.58 -8.06 17.49
CA ARG A 195 -1.25 -8.97 18.43
C ARG A 195 -1.20 -10.43 17.98
N LEU A 196 -1.42 -10.66 16.68
CA LEU A 196 -1.34 -12.00 16.12
C LEU A 196 0.09 -12.55 16.22
N GLY A 197 1.11 -11.73 15.96
CA GLY A 197 2.51 -12.12 16.12
C GLY A 197 2.84 -12.55 17.54
N GLU A 198 2.40 -11.78 18.54
CA GLU A 198 2.55 -12.14 19.97
C GLU A 198 1.80 -13.44 20.31
N HIS A 199 0.58 -13.60 19.80
CA HIS A 199 -0.22 -14.82 20.02
C HIS A 199 0.51 -16.06 19.48
N VAL A 200 1.04 -16.00 18.26
CA VAL A 200 1.74 -17.13 17.63
C VAL A 200 3.04 -17.47 18.36
N GLU A 201 3.79 -16.46 18.81
CA GLU A 201 5.00 -16.68 19.60
C GLU A 201 4.69 -17.33 20.95
N ALA A 202 3.63 -16.87 21.63
CA ALA A 202 3.18 -17.49 22.88
C ALA A 202 2.68 -18.93 22.67
N TRP A 203 1.98 -19.19 21.57
CA TRP A 203 1.58 -20.54 21.18
C TRP A 203 2.79 -21.45 20.93
N GLY A 204 3.76 -20.97 20.15
CA GLY A 204 4.99 -21.70 19.85
C GLY A 204 5.81 -21.98 21.10
N PHE A 205 5.88 -21.02 22.04
CA PHE A 205 6.53 -21.24 23.32
C PHE A 205 5.89 -22.38 24.12
N ARG A 206 4.56 -22.40 24.24
CA ARG A 206 3.84 -23.50 24.92
C ARG A 206 4.10 -24.84 24.25
N LEU A 207 4.04 -24.89 22.93
CA LEU A 207 4.34 -26.10 22.17
C LEU A 207 5.75 -26.62 22.46
N MET A 208 6.76 -25.74 22.48
CA MET A 208 8.14 -26.12 22.81
C MET A 208 8.27 -26.69 24.23
N GLN A 209 7.51 -26.17 25.19
CA GLN A 209 7.49 -26.71 26.56
C GLN A 209 6.85 -28.10 26.60
N ASP A 210 5.71 -28.28 25.93
CA ASP A 210 4.99 -29.55 25.90
C ASP A 210 5.80 -30.68 25.23
N GLU A 211 6.55 -30.35 24.18
CA GLU A 211 7.39 -31.30 23.44
C GLU A 211 8.83 -31.39 23.96
N ASN A 212 9.20 -30.52 24.91
CA ASN A 212 10.56 -30.38 25.42
C ASN A 212 11.62 -30.27 24.31
N THR A 213 11.34 -29.46 23.28
CA THR A 213 12.19 -29.30 22.11
C THR A 213 12.22 -27.86 21.64
N PHE A 214 13.36 -27.42 21.10
CA PHE A 214 13.49 -26.10 20.51
C PHE A 214 13.06 -26.12 19.04
N LEU A 215 12.12 -25.24 18.70
CA LEU A 215 11.59 -25.09 17.35
C LEU A 215 11.95 -23.71 16.79
N ASP A 216 12.32 -23.67 15.51
CA ASP A 216 12.52 -22.40 14.82
C ASP A 216 11.18 -21.73 14.44
N ARG A 217 11.25 -20.44 14.10
CA ARG A 217 10.07 -19.64 13.73
C ARG A 217 9.30 -20.20 12.53
N SER A 218 9.99 -20.84 11.59
CA SER A 218 9.37 -21.42 10.40
C SER A 218 8.60 -22.69 10.74
N VAL A 219 9.11 -23.51 11.66
CA VAL A 219 8.39 -24.67 12.18
C VAL A 219 7.18 -24.21 12.99
N ILE A 220 7.35 -23.26 13.91
CA ILE A 220 6.24 -22.70 14.71
C ILE A 220 5.15 -22.14 13.81
N ALA A 221 5.50 -21.31 12.82
CA ALA A 221 4.54 -20.70 11.91
C ALA A 221 3.72 -21.73 11.12
N ARG A 222 4.38 -22.75 10.57
CA ARG A 222 3.69 -23.83 9.83
C ARG A 222 2.76 -24.62 10.74
N ARG A 223 3.24 -25.01 11.92
CA ARG A 223 2.48 -25.83 12.87
C ARG A 223 1.31 -25.05 13.45
N TRP A 224 1.51 -23.80 13.86
CA TRP A 224 0.43 -22.93 14.32
C TRP A 224 -0.70 -22.83 13.29
N TYR A 225 -0.34 -22.61 12.02
CA TYR A 225 -1.33 -22.51 10.95
C TYR A 225 -2.13 -23.80 10.76
N ALA A 226 -1.46 -24.96 10.81
CA ALA A 226 -2.08 -26.26 10.58
C ALA A 226 -2.83 -26.82 11.80
N GLU A 227 -2.29 -26.63 12.99
CA GLU A 227 -2.71 -27.29 14.24
C GLU A 227 -3.62 -26.41 15.10
N GLU A 228 -3.54 -25.07 14.99
CA GLU A 228 -4.44 -24.16 15.72
C GLU A 228 -5.33 -23.36 14.76
N TYR A 229 -4.75 -22.58 13.84
CA TYR A 229 -5.52 -21.63 13.03
C TYR A 229 -6.61 -22.30 12.18
N LEU A 230 -6.24 -23.28 11.35
CA LEU A 230 -7.18 -23.96 10.46
C LEU A 230 -8.31 -24.69 11.23
N PRO A 231 -8.03 -25.51 12.26
CA PRO A 231 -9.07 -26.15 13.05
C PRO A 231 -10.02 -25.15 13.71
N VAL A 232 -9.48 -24.08 14.30
CA VAL A 232 -10.31 -23.07 14.98
C VAL A 232 -11.20 -22.33 13.98
N VAL A 233 -10.65 -21.90 12.84
CA VAL A 233 -11.46 -21.27 11.79
C VAL A 233 -12.54 -22.22 11.28
N ALA A 234 -12.25 -23.51 11.14
CA ALA A 234 -13.26 -24.50 10.75
C ALA A 234 -14.36 -24.64 11.82
N MET A 235 -14.01 -24.67 13.11
CA MET A 235 -14.98 -24.69 14.22
C MET A 235 -15.83 -23.43 14.25
N LEU A 236 -15.23 -22.24 14.07
CA LEU A 236 -15.95 -20.97 14.00
C LEU A 236 -16.93 -20.92 12.84
N ARG A 237 -16.53 -21.45 11.67
CA ARG A 237 -17.40 -21.56 10.49
C ARG A 237 -18.56 -22.52 10.75
N ALA A 238 -18.28 -23.71 11.29
CA ALA A 238 -19.31 -24.68 11.63
C ALA A 238 -20.28 -24.16 12.71
N ALA A 239 -19.79 -23.26 13.57
CA ALA A 239 -20.57 -22.69 14.65
C ALA A 239 -21.37 -21.43 14.26
N ASP A 240 -21.30 -20.97 13.01
CA ASP A 240 -21.86 -19.70 12.51
C ASP A 240 -21.41 -18.46 13.31
N LEU A 241 -20.13 -18.48 13.68
CA LEU A 241 -19.49 -17.42 14.48
C LEU A 241 -18.69 -16.42 13.64
N LEU A 242 -18.67 -16.56 12.32
CA LEU A 242 -18.03 -15.59 11.42
C LEU A 242 -18.92 -14.34 11.31
N ASP A 243 -18.41 -13.19 11.74
CA ASP A 243 -19.15 -11.94 11.94
C ASP A 243 -18.97 -10.93 10.80
N GLY A 244 -18.83 -11.42 9.55
CA GLY A 244 -18.61 -10.61 8.35
C GLY A 244 -17.22 -9.99 8.23
N ARG A 245 -16.37 -10.18 9.24
CA ARG A 245 -14.94 -9.86 9.24
C ARG A 245 -14.14 -10.94 8.51
N THR A 246 -12.85 -10.70 8.34
CA THR A 246 -11.93 -11.75 7.88
C THR A 246 -11.86 -12.89 8.89
N GLU A 247 -11.59 -14.11 8.42
CA GLU A 247 -11.43 -15.29 9.28
C GLU A 247 -10.34 -15.08 10.35
N THR A 248 -9.28 -14.34 10.00
CA THR A 248 -8.20 -14.02 10.93
C THR A 248 -8.63 -13.07 12.05
N GLU A 249 -9.46 -12.06 11.74
CA GLU A 249 -9.99 -11.14 12.75
C GLU A 249 -10.93 -11.85 13.72
N THR A 250 -11.82 -12.71 13.21
CA THR A 250 -12.71 -13.52 14.05
C THR A 250 -11.88 -14.49 14.90
N TYR A 251 -10.88 -15.17 14.32
CA TYR A 251 -9.94 -16.01 15.06
C TYR A 251 -9.26 -15.25 16.20
N LEU A 252 -8.69 -14.07 15.94
CA LEU A 252 -7.94 -13.29 16.93
C LEU A 252 -8.83 -12.85 18.10
N ARG A 253 -10.05 -12.39 17.80
CA ARG A 253 -11.06 -12.05 18.81
C ARG A 253 -11.35 -13.23 19.72
N VAL A 254 -11.63 -14.39 19.12
CA VAL A 254 -12.04 -15.61 19.84
C VAL A 254 -10.86 -16.19 20.63
N ALA A 255 -9.64 -16.14 20.10
CA ALA A 255 -8.42 -16.53 20.80
C ALA A 255 -8.15 -15.64 22.03
N GLY A 256 -8.40 -14.34 21.94
CA GLY A 256 -8.30 -13.40 23.06
C GLY A 256 -9.40 -13.61 24.11
N GLU A 257 -10.64 -13.82 23.66
CA GLU A 257 -11.79 -14.04 24.53
C GLU A 257 -11.71 -15.38 25.27
N ARG A 258 -11.15 -16.42 24.66
CA ARG A 258 -10.82 -17.69 25.31
C ARG A 258 -9.96 -17.50 26.55
N TYR A 259 -8.93 -16.65 26.47
CA TYR A 259 -8.09 -16.35 27.63
C TYR A 259 -8.88 -15.59 28.70
N ARG A 260 -9.71 -14.62 28.29
CA ARG A 260 -10.54 -13.81 29.19
C ARG A 260 -11.58 -14.63 29.94
N LEU A 261 -12.29 -15.52 29.24
CA LEU A 261 -13.42 -16.28 29.79
C LEU A 261 -12.98 -17.53 30.54
N MET A 262 -11.96 -18.24 30.06
CA MET A 262 -11.69 -19.61 30.51
C MET A 262 -10.28 -19.83 31.04
N ARG A 263 -9.39 -18.82 30.93
CA ARG A 263 -7.99 -18.88 31.37
C ARG A 263 -7.25 -20.13 30.87
N THR A 264 -7.69 -20.70 29.75
CA THR A 264 -7.17 -21.93 29.15
C THR A 264 -6.70 -21.67 27.72
N HIS A 265 -5.80 -22.53 27.24
CA HIS A 265 -5.32 -22.52 25.86
C HIS A 265 -5.79 -23.75 25.07
N ARG A 266 -6.76 -24.50 25.60
CA ARG A 266 -7.42 -25.62 24.89
C ARG A 266 -8.55 -25.12 23.99
N TRP A 267 -8.83 -25.85 22.91
CA TRP A 267 -10.01 -25.66 22.06
C TRP A 267 -10.82 -26.94 22.13
N ASP A 268 -12.00 -26.88 22.73
CA ASP A 268 -12.96 -27.98 22.88
C ASP A 268 -14.40 -27.45 22.74
N ASP A 269 -15.37 -28.36 22.73
CA ASP A 269 -16.79 -28.01 22.55
C ASP A 269 -17.31 -27.10 23.68
N ASP A 270 -16.77 -27.27 24.89
CA ASP A 270 -17.12 -26.44 26.05
C ASP A 270 -16.67 -24.99 25.86
N VAL A 271 -15.47 -24.77 25.29
CA VAL A 271 -14.98 -23.43 24.92
C VAL A 271 -15.88 -22.76 23.89
N ILE A 272 -16.33 -23.49 22.87
CA ILE A 272 -17.22 -22.95 21.84
C ILE A 272 -18.60 -22.60 22.41
N ALA A 273 -19.15 -23.45 23.29
CA ALA A 273 -20.42 -23.19 23.95
C ALA A 273 -20.38 -21.94 24.84
N ALA A 274 -19.28 -21.75 25.59
CA ALA A 274 -19.07 -20.57 26.42
C ALA A 274 -18.98 -19.28 25.58
N LEU A 275 -18.28 -19.31 24.44
CA LEU A 275 -18.15 -18.16 23.54
C LEU A 275 -19.47 -17.77 22.87
N ARG A 276 -20.31 -18.75 22.51
CA ARG A 276 -21.68 -18.50 22.02
C ARG A 276 -22.50 -17.76 23.05
N SER A 277 -22.49 -18.26 24.29
CA SER A 277 -23.24 -17.68 25.40
C SER A 277 -22.81 -16.24 25.70
N ALA A 278 -21.51 -15.93 25.57
CA ALA A 278 -20.99 -14.58 25.73
C ALA A 278 -21.36 -13.62 24.57
N ARG A 279 -21.57 -14.14 23.35
CA ARG A 279 -22.02 -13.34 22.19
C ARG A 279 -23.48 -12.94 22.31
N ASP A 280 -24.33 -13.79 22.87
CA ASP A 280 -25.78 -13.52 23.02
C ASP A 280 -26.09 -12.53 24.15
N LEU A 281 -25.10 -12.23 25.01
CA LEU A 281 -25.22 -11.33 26.16
C LEU A 281 -24.71 -9.90 25.91
N GLY A 282 -24.15 -9.61 24.73
CA GLY A 282 -23.57 -8.30 24.39
C GLY A 282 -24.12 -7.74 23.09
#